data_AF-A0A3B9NND3-F1
#
_entry.id   AF-A0A3B9NND3-F1
#
_cell.length_a   1.000
_cell.length_b   1.000
_cell.length_c   1.000
_cell.angle_alpha   90.00
_cell.angle_beta   90.00
_cell.angle_gamma   90.00
#
_symmetry.space_group_name_H-M   'P 1'
#
loop_
_entity.id
_entity.type
_entity.pdbx_description
1 polymer ?
#
loop_
_entity_poly.entity_id
_entity_poly.type
_entity_poly.pdbx_seq_one_letter_code
_entity_poly.pdbx_strand_id
1 'polypeptide(L)'
;GNWEVVTEKGTVIAETVVNAAGCYARQVAQMVGADVPIINMEHHYLITDPIQAFVERDREIPVMRDSLTAGYFRQEQNSGLIGIYEHTGAVEAWAPKGVPEWASESELFTEDLDRLMPWLGNALERMPVLADAGIKQIFNGAISHTPDGPPLLGPVAGLKNFWLCCGASFGIAQGAGCGKYLAQWMLYGDADINMTGLDPRRFGVFADDPYLRATVFQDYCNTFVTPLPSEELPAGRAQRTSPLYETLKAQGAVHSQTFGWERPKWFSLDGRDEDYSYHRNNVFEVVRDECLAVRDRVGIMDFTGFAKYEVRGPDARAYLNRLCANRIPSKQGGITLTHVLSDQGRIQGEMTITCIAADFYYVLSAASAETRDLDHLIQGLQANEQVSIQNVTDDWGLLVVAGPRARDLLSACSTADFSTEAFRWFTGQAITIAGVPVRALRMNYVGELGWELHAPIAQLTTLYDALWQAGQPFGIANFGLYAVNSLRIEKGYRGWGAELTNEVTLLDADMERFIRFDKKPDFNGRAATLAQRDAGRSIQLVYLTVQAGTADVRGGEPIYSDGRCIGVTTSGGYGHRTDQSLGFGYVAIAHSAPGTVFEVEILGERYPATVLAEPVWDPSNARQRA
;
A
#
# COMPACT_ATOMS: atom_id res chain seq x y z
N GLY A 1 -27.66 -10.74 -9.27
CA GLY A 1 -26.95 -10.92 -7.98
C GLY A 1 -27.20 -12.29 -7.38
N ASN A 2 -27.46 -13.30 -8.20
CA ASN A 2 -27.52 -14.69 -7.78
C ASN A 2 -26.52 -15.46 -8.63
N TRP A 3 -25.75 -16.33 -8.00
CA TRP A 3 -24.79 -17.24 -8.58
C TRP A 3 -25.39 -18.63 -8.70
N GLU A 4 -25.11 -19.31 -9.81
CA GLU A 4 -25.41 -20.72 -9.98
C GLU A 4 -24.16 -21.54 -9.65
N VAL A 5 -24.19 -22.25 -8.52
CA VAL A 5 -23.13 -23.19 -8.15
C VAL A 5 -23.53 -24.57 -8.64
N VAL A 6 -22.93 -24.99 -9.75
CA VAL A 6 -23.25 -26.26 -10.44
C VAL A 6 -22.36 -27.37 -9.88
N THR A 7 -22.98 -28.45 -9.40
CA THR A 7 -22.28 -29.65 -8.91
C THR A 7 -22.87 -30.91 -9.54
N GLU A 8 -22.19 -32.04 -9.43
CA GLU A 8 -22.73 -33.34 -9.83
C GLU A 8 -24.01 -33.74 -9.07
N LYS A 9 -24.28 -33.11 -7.91
CA LYS A 9 -25.47 -33.33 -7.08
C LYS A 9 -26.62 -32.35 -7.41
N GLY A 10 -26.42 -31.48 -8.41
CA GLY A 10 -27.37 -30.45 -8.81
C GLY A 10 -26.84 -29.03 -8.62
N THR A 11 -27.69 -28.06 -8.93
CA THR A 11 -27.37 -26.62 -8.89
C THR A 11 -27.91 -25.97 -7.62
N VAL A 12 -27.08 -25.18 -6.95
CA VAL A 12 -27.47 -24.33 -5.82
C VAL A 12 -27.48 -22.87 -6.30
N ILE A 13 -28.57 -22.16 -6.02
CA ILE A 13 -28.66 -20.72 -6.26
C ILE A 13 -28.22 -19.99 -4.97
N ALA A 14 -27.17 -19.18 -5.06
CA ALA A 14 -26.61 -18.45 -3.93
C ALA A 14 -26.55 -16.95 -4.21
N GLU A 15 -26.95 -16.11 -3.26
CA GLU A 15 -26.80 -14.65 -3.40
C GLU A 15 -25.33 -14.22 -3.34
N THR A 16 -24.52 -14.96 -2.58
CA THR A 16 -23.09 -14.72 -2.35
C THR A 16 -22.32 -16.02 -2.38
N VAL A 17 -21.14 -16.00 -3.01
CA VAL A 17 -20.20 -17.14 -3.08
C VAL A 17 -18.87 -16.73 -2.49
N VAL A 18 -18.27 -17.61 -1.68
CA VAL A 18 -16.93 -17.45 -1.12
C VAL A 18 -16.03 -18.57 -1.64
N ASN A 19 -14.98 -18.22 -2.36
CA ASN A 19 -13.96 -19.14 -2.81
C ASN A 19 -12.90 -19.34 -1.70
N ALA A 20 -13.05 -20.44 -0.96
CA ALA A 20 -12.13 -20.89 0.08
C ALA A 20 -11.44 -22.21 -0.29
N ALA A 21 -11.22 -22.45 -1.59
CA ALA A 21 -10.86 -23.78 -2.11
C ALA A 21 -9.36 -24.14 -2.02
N GLY A 22 -8.59 -23.51 -1.11
CA GLY A 22 -7.17 -23.80 -0.90
C GLY A 22 -6.36 -23.80 -2.21
N CYS A 23 -5.66 -24.91 -2.49
CA CYS A 23 -4.86 -25.11 -3.70
C CYS A 23 -5.67 -25.05 -5.01
N TYR A 24 -7.00 -25.21 -4.95
CA TYR A 24 -7.91 -25.11 -6.10
C TYR A 24 -8.45 -23.70 -6.32
N ALA A 25 -8.15 -22.74 -5.44
CA ALA A 25 -8.79 -21.43 -5.46
C ALA A 25 -8.63 -20.70 -6.79
N ARG A 26 -7.46 -20.82 -7.44
CA ARG A 26 -7.21 -20.24 -8.76
C ARG A 26 -8.10 -20.87 -9.84
N GLN A 27 -8.21 -22.19 -9.89
CA GLN A 27 -9.08 -22.90 -10.85
C GLN A 27 -10.57 -22.56 -10.64
N VAL A 28 -11.01 -22.44 -9.39
CA VAL A 28 -12.38 -22.05 -9.05
C VAL A 28 -12.69 -20.62 -9.51
N ALA A 29 -11.76 -19.68 -9.34
CA ALA A 29 -11.95 -18.31 -9.80
C ALA A 29 -12.02 -18.20 -11.32
N GLN A 30 -11.25 -19.01 -12.05
CA GLN A 30 -11.27 -19.05 -13.51
C GLN A 30 -12.64 -19.46 -14.08
N MET A 31 -13.45 -20.22 -13.33
CA MET A 31 -14.83 -20.58 -13.74
C MET A 31 -15.73 -19.35 -13.92
N VAL A 32 -15.40 -18.23 -13.28
CA VAL A 32 -16.17 -16.97 -13.35
C VAL A 32 -15.39 -15.85 -14.05
N GLY A 33 -14.32 -16.21 -14.79
CA GLY A 33 -13.51 -15.26 -15.55
C GLY A 33 -12.57 -14.39 -14.69
N ALA A 34 -12.37 -14.75 -13.41
CA ALA A 34 -11.40 -14.10 -12.54
C ALA A 34 -10.08 -14.90 -12.52
N ASP A 35 -8.96 -14.20 -12.31
CA ASP A 35 -7.67 -14.83 -12.04
C ASP A 35 -7.15 -14.39 -10.67
N VAL A 36 -6.76 -15.36 -9.86
CA VAL A 36 -6.38 -15.15 -8.46
C VAL A 36 -4.87 -15.38 -8.33
N PRO A 37 -4.12 -14.41 -7.77
CA PRO A 37 -2.66 -14.44 -7.74
C PRO A 37 -2.13 -15.42 -6.69
N ILE A 38 -2.19 -16.71 -6.99
CA ILE A 38 -1.73 -17.81 -6.13
C ILE A 38 -0.87 -18.78 -6.93
N ILE A 39 0.25 -19.21 -6.33
CA ILE A 39 1.03 -20.38 -6.76
C ILE A 39 1.10 -21.36 -5.58
N ASN A 40 1.04 -22.65 -5.88
CA ASN A 40 1.17 -23.69 -4.87
C ASN A 40 2.63 -24.13 -4.79
N MET A 41 3.23 -24.08 -3.60
CA MET A 41 4.61 -24.46 -3.33
C MET A 41 4.67 -25.76 -2.54
N GLU A 42 5.66 -26.58 -2.83
CA GLU A 42 6.01 -27.74 -2.00
C GLU A 42 6.69 -27.30 -0.70
N HIS A 43 6.24 -27.81 0.44
CA HIS A 43 6.81 -27.55 1.75
C HIS A 43 7.08 -28.85 2.51
N HIS A 44 8.25 -28.91 3.15
CA HIS A 44 8.69 -30.08 3.90
C HIS A 44 8.59 -29.88 5.42
N TYR A 45 8.14 -30.94 6.10
CA TYR A 45 8.43 -31.12 7.51
C TYR A 45 8.72 -32.58 7.84
N LEU A 46 9.53 -32.81 8.87
CA LEU A 46 9.87 -34.14 9.36
C LEU A 46 9.49 -34.30 10.82
N ILE A 47 9.28 -35.55 11.22
CA ILE A 47 9.02 -35.96 12.59
C ILE A 47 10.12 -36.93 13.01
N THR A 48 10.70 -36.72 14.19
CA THR A 48 11.72 -37.61 14.74
C THR A 48 11.12 -38.82 15.45
N ASP A 49 11.96 -39.81 15.77
CA ASP A 49 11.66 -40.78 16.81
C ASP A 49 11.46 -40.09 18.18
N PRO A 50 10.82 -40.77 19.15
CA PRO A 50 10.65 -40.21 20.48
C PRO A 50 11.98 -39.81 21.12
N ILE A 51 12.04 -38.60 21.68
CA ILE A 51 13.22 -38.03 22.33
C ILE A 51 13.03 -38.18 23.84
N GLN A 52 13.94 -38.89 24.50
CA GLN A 52 13.85 -39.13 25.95
C GLN A 52 13.76 -37.84 26.76
N ALA A 53 14.52 -36.81 26.36
CA ALA A 53 14.45 -35.49 26.97
C ALA A 53 13.10 -34.78 26.81
N PHE A 54 12.22 -35.19 25.89
CA PHE A 54 10.84 -34.70 25.80
C PHE A 54 9.89 -35.55 26.63
N VAL A 55 10.11 -36.88 26.67
CA VAL A 55 9.34 -37.82 27.50
C VAL A 55 9.47 -37.49 28.98
N GLU A 56 10.67 -37.13 29.43
CA GLU A 56 10.97 -36.83 30.84
C GLU A 56 10.49 -35.45 31.29
N ARG A 57 9.92 -34.65 30.40
CA ARG A 57 9.45 -33.29 30.73
C ARG A 57 8.01 -33.29 31.20
N ASP A 58 7.78 -32.54 32.26
CA ASP A 58 6.43 -32.24 32.75
C ASP A 58 5.69 -31.21 31.87
N ARG A 59 6.39 -30.53 30.95
CA ARG A 59 5.83 -29.48 30.10
C ARG A 59 6.40 -29.52 28.68
N GLU A 60 5.50 -29.29 27.73
CA GLU A 60 5.82 -29.10 26.33
C GLU A 60 6.80 -27.93 26.13
N ILE A 61 7.74 -28.09 25.21
CA ILE A 61 8.64 -26.99 24.82
C ILE A 61 7.87 -25.94 24.01
N PRO A 62 8.27 -24.65 24.07
CA PRO A 62 7.69 -23.64 23.19
C PRO A 62 7.99 -23.96 21.72
N VAL A 63 7.08 -23.56 20.82
CA VAL A 63 7.37 -23.52 19.39
C VAL A 63 8.48 -22.50 19.14
N MET A 64 9.48 -22.90 18.37
CA MET A 64 10.65 -22.09 18.06
C MET A 64 10.69 -21.80 16.55
N ARG A 65 11.24 -20.64 16.19
CA ARG A 65 11.55 -20.23 14.82
C ARG A 65 12.94 -19.63 14.82
N ASP A 66 13.73 -19.92 13.79
CA ASP A 66 15.09 -19.41 13.68
C ASP A 66 15.45 -19.12 12.22
N SER A 67 15.73 -17.85 11.93
CA SER A 67 16.13 -17.36 10.60
C SER A 67 17.39 -18.04 10.07
N LEU A 68 18.36 -18.41 10.93
CA LEU A 68 19.58 -19.10 10.50
C LEU A 68 19.29 -20.51 9.98
N THR A 69 18.27 -21.13 10.56
CA THR A 69 17.82 -22.48 10.16
C THR A 69 16.78 -22.44 9.06
N ALA A 70 16.30 -21.24 8.69
CA ALA A 70 15.12 -21.05 7.86
C ALA A 70 13.98 -22.01 8.25
N GLY A 71 13.75 -22.18 9.56
CA GLY A 71 12.94 -23.28 10.05
C GLY A 71 12.14 -22.97 11.30
N TYR A 72 11.16 -23.84 11.56
CA TYR A 72 10.42 -23.90 12.80
C TYR A 72 10.52 -25.29 13.42
N PHE A 73 10.52 -25.32 14.75
CA PHE A 73 10.65 -26.55 15.54
C PHE A 73 9.61 -26.56 16.63
N ARG A 74 9.03 -27.73 16.88
CA ARG A 74 8.14 -27.92 18.03
C ARG A 74 8.19 -29.36 18.51
N GLN A 75 7.70 -29.58 19.72
CA GLN A 75 7.41 -30.91 20.19
C GLN A 75 6.15 -31.45 19.48
N GLU A 76 6.21 -32.72 19.09
CA GLU A 76 5.12 -33.49 18.50
C GLU A 76 4.95 -34.73 19.39
N GLN A 77 4.07 -34.62 20.38
CA GLN A 77 3.94 -35.61 21.46
C GLN A 77 5.29 -35.85 22.17
N ASN A 78 5.91 -37.02 22.00
CA ASN A 78 7.22 -37.34 22.55
C ASN A 78 8.36 -37.18 21.53
N SER A 79 8.06 -36.74 20.31
CA SER A 79 8.99 -36.53 19.20
C SER A 79 9.26 -35.04 18.96
N GLY A 80 10.24 -34.72 18.13
CA GLY A 80 10.41 -33.40 17.53
C GLY A 80 9.77 -33.32 16.15
N LEU A 81 9.31 -32.13 15.77
CA LEU A 81 8.94 -31.79 14.41
C LEU A 81 9.81 -30.64 13.93
N ILE A 82 10.35 -30.78 12.72
CA ILE A 82 11.18 -29.76 12.06
C ILE A 82 10.55 -29.44 10.70
N GLY A 83 10.20 -28.18 10.45
CA GLY A 83 9.80 -27.70 9.13
C GLY A 83 10.76 -26.64 8.62
N ILE A 84 11.11 -26.71 7.33
CA ILE A 84 12.15 -25.88 6.71
C ILE A 84 11.56 -25.16 5.50
N TYR A 85 11.83 -23.86 5.39
CA TYR A 85 11.59 -23.03 4.20
C TYR A 85 12.94 -22.72 3.56
N GLU A 86 13.40 -23.60 2.68
CA GLU A 86 14.70 -23.48 2.05
C GLU A 86 14.83 -22.23 1.16
N HIS A 87 15.98 -21.58 1.20
CA HIS A 87 16.23 -20.37 0.39
C HIS A 87 16.59 -20.68 -1.07
N THR A 88 16.96 -21.92 -1.39
CA THR A 88 17.29 -22.35 -2.75
C THR A 88 16.72 -23.74 -3.02
N GLY A 89 16.31 -23.99 -4.26
CA GLY A 89 15.75 -25.29 -4.64
C GLY A 89 14.26 -25.45 -4.30
N ALA A 90 13.55 -24.35 -4.04
CA ALA A 90 12.09 -24.35 -3.90
C ALA A 90 11.42 -24.92 -5.16
N VAL A 91 10.30 -25.62 -4.96
CA VAL A 91 9.59 -26.35 -6.03
C VAL A 91 8.11 -25.96 -6.04
N GLU A 92 7.57 -25.72 -7.24
CA GLU A 92 6.13 -25.52 -7.46
C GLU A 92 5.41 -26.88 -7.39
N ALA A 93 4.38 -26.96 -6.55
CA ALA A 93 3.55 -28.15 -6.43
C ALA A 93 2.77 -28.41 -7.73
N TRP A 94 2.70 -29.69 -8.14
CA TRP A 94 2.10 -30.12 -9.42
C TRP A 94 2.70 -29.47 -10.67
N ALA A 95 3.97 -29.07 -10.63
CA ALA A 95 4.66 -28.54 -11.80
C ALA A 95 4.64 -29.52 -13.01
N PRO A 96 4.59 -29.02 -14.25
CA PRO A 96 4.50 -27.61 -14.64
C PRO A 96 3.06 -27.06 -14.62
N LYS A 97 2.06 -27.87 -14.25
CA LYS A 97 0.64 -27.49 -14.26
C LYS A 97 0.32 -26.50 -13.13
N GLY A 98 0.98 -26.63 -11.97
CA GLY A 98 0.85 -25.74 -10.81
C GLY A 98 -0.43 -25.91 -9.98
N VAL A 99 -1.32 -26.80 -10.43
CA VAL A 99 -2.64 -27.01 -9.83
C VAL A 99 -2.98 -28.50 -9.72
N PRO A 100 -3.71 -28.90 -8.67
CA PRO A 100 -4.12 -30.29 -8.48
C PRO A 100 -5.11 -30.76 -9.56
N GLU A 101 -5.22 -32.07 -9.71
CA GLU A 101 -6.36 -32.70 -10.39
C GLU A 101 -7.60 -32.66 -9.48
N TRP A 102 -8.80 -32.57 -10.08
CA TRP A 102 -10.07 -32.55 -9.31
C TRP A 102 -10.30 -33.81 -8.47
N ALA A 103 -9.67 -34.93 -8.84
CA ALA A 103 -9.75 -36.19 -8.10
C ALA A 103 -8.71 -36.29 -6.96
N SER A 104 -7.81 -35.31 -6.80
CA SER A 104 -6.85 -35.29 -5.70
C SER A 104 -7.54 -34.91 -4.38
N GLU A 105 -7.22 -35.60 -3.29
CA GLU A 105 -7.83 -35.38 -1.97
C GLU A 105 -6.79 -34.97 -0.91
N SER A 106 -5.67 -35.71 -0.82
CA SER A 106 -4.59 -35.49 0.14
C SER A 106 -3.27 -36.02 -0.42
N GLU A 107 -2.95 -35.58 -1.64
CA GLU A 107 -1.72 -35.95 -2.32
C GLU A 107 -0.50 -35.36 -1.59
N LEU A 108 0.49 -36.21 -1.32
CA LEU A 108 1.81 -35.83 -0.85
C LEU A 108 2.81 -36.08 -1.98
N PHE A 109 3.85 -35.27 -2.02
CA PHE A 109 4.92 -35.38 -3.00
C PHE A 109 6.06 -36.25 -2.48
N THR A 110 6.97 -36.62 -3.39
CA THR A 110 8.19 -37.33 -3.02
C THR A 110 9.02 -36.51 -2.04
N GLU A 111 9.52 -37.15 -0.99
CA GLU A 111 10.45 -36.53 -0.04
C GLU A 111 11.79 -36.19 -0.71
N ASP A 112 12.33 -35.01 -0.43
CA ASP A 112 13.66 -34.58 -0.89
C ASP A 112 14.44 -34.00 0.30
N LEU A 113 15.08 -34.89 1.06
CA LEU A 113 15.84 -34.49 2.25
C LEU A 113 17.12 -33.73 1.85
N ASP A 114 17.74 -34.09 0.73
CA ASP A 114 18.98 -33.47 0.23
C ASP A 114 18.77 -31.97 -0.04
N ARG A 115 17.61 -31.59 -0.59
CA ARG A 115 17.18 -30.18 -0.72
C ARG A 115 17.17 -29.43 0.61
N LEU A 116 16.86 -30.08 1.73
CA LEU A 116 16.74 -29.45 3.05
C LEU A 116 18.05 -29.46 3.84
N MET A 117 19.00 -30.34 3.50
CA MET A 117 20.19 -30.63 4.31
C MET A 117 20.99 -29.40 4.77
N PRO A 118 21.20 -28.34 3.98
CA PRO A 118 21.94 -27.16 4.44
C PRO A 118 21.29 -26.49 5.67
N TRP A 119 19.97 -26.39 5.69
CA TRP A 119 19.19 -25.76 6.75
C TRP A 119 18.87 -26.72 7.89
N LEU A 120 18.58 -27.97 7.55
CA LEU A 120 18.39 -29.02 8.53
C LEU A 120 19.67 -29.22 9.35
N GLY A 121 20.85 -29.17 8.74
CA GLY A 121 22.13 -29.19 9.46
C GLY A 121 22.22 -28.10 10.53
N ASN A 122 21.86 -26.86 10.18
CA ASN A 122 21.82 -25.74 11.12
C ASN A 122 20.81 -25.99 12.25
N ALA A 123 19.63 -26.55 11.93
CA ALA A 123 18.62 -26.91 12.93
C ALA A 123 19.13 -27.95 13.93
N LEU A 124 19.81 -28.99 13.44
CA LEU A 124 20.38 -30.06 14.26
C LEU A 124 21.52 -29.54 15.14
N GLU A 125 22.36 -28.62 14.63
CA GLU A 125 23.38 -27.94 15.44
C GLU A 125 22.75 -27.04 16.52
N ARG A 126 21.68 -26.33 16.16
CA ARG A 126 20.97 -25.41 17.06
C ARG A 126 20.27 -26.14 18.21
N MET A 127 19.75 -27.33 17.95
CA MET A 127 19.05 -28.17 18.93
C MET A 127 19.59 -29.62 18.88
N PRO A 128 20.74 -29.91 19.54
CA PRO A 128 21.44 -31.19 19.43
C PRO A 128 20.61 -32.43 19.79
N VAL A 129 19.61 -32.30 20.66
CA VAL A 129 18.70 -33.40 21.01
C VAL A 129 17.88 -33.92 19.82
N LEU A 130 17.75 -33.13 18.74
CA LEU A 130 17.14 -33.55 17.47
C LEU A 130 18.14 -34.33 16.61
N ALA A 131 19.45 -34.06 16.73
CA ALA A 131 20.50 -34.72 15.94
C ALA A 131 20.72 -36.18 16.37
N ASP A 132 20.52 -36.46 17.65
CA ASP A 132 20.63 -37.80 18.23
C ASP A 132 19.39 -38.68 17.93
N ALA A 133 18.30 -38.08 17.44
CA ALA A 133 17.05 -38.77 17.15
C ALA A 133 17.02 -39.28 15.70
N GLY A 134 16.45 -40.47 15.49
CA GLY A 134 16.13 -40.95 14.14
C GLY A 134 15.01 -40.12 13.50
N ILE A 135 14.90 -40.14 12.17
CA ILE A 135 13.75 -39.58 11.44
C ILE A 135 12.69 -40.67 11.31
N LYS A 136 11.51 -40.42 11.86
CA LYS A 136 10.36 -41.33 11.80
C LYS A 136 9.57 -41.17 10.50
N GLN A 137 9.35 -39.93 10.06
CA GLN A 137 8.56 -39.63 8.87
C GLN A 137 8.94 -38.27 8.28
N ILE A 138 8.88 -38.16 6.97
CA ILE A 138 9.02 -36.91 6.22
C ILE A 138 7.71 -36.69 5.45
N PHE A 139 7.26 -35.45 5.40
CA PHE A 139 6.10 -35.01 4.64
C PHE A 139 6.54 -33.93 3.67
N ASN A 140 6.17 -34.09 2.40
CA ASN A 140 6.23 -33.05 1.39
C ASN A 140 4.81 -32.77 0.90
N GLY A 141 4.28 -31.58 1.15
CA GLY A 141 2.89 -31.22 0.83
C GLY A 141 2.79 -29.85 0.16
N ALA A 142 1.61 -29.54 -0.36
CA ALA A 142 1.35 -28.27 -1.04
C ALA A 142 0.85 -27.19 -0.08
N ILE A 143 1.35 -25.97 -0.25
CA ILE A 143 0.87 -24.75 0.40
C ILE A 143 0.60 -23.69 -0.66
N SER A 144 -0.56 -23.03 -0.59
CA SER A 144 -0.86 -21.89 -1.45
C SER A 144 -0.19 -20.63 -0.93
N HIS A 145 0.61 -19.98 -1.78
CA HIS A 145 1.28 -18.72 -1.51
C HIS A 145 0.76 -17.62 -2.43
N THR A 146 0.76 -16.39 -1.92
CA THR A 146 0.52 -15.15 -2.68
C THR A 146 1.85 -14.44 -2.94
N PRO A 147 1.94 -13.54 -3.93
CA PRO A 147 3.17 -12.81 -4.25
C PRO A 147 3.81 -12.03 -3.11
N ASP A 148 3.03 -11.65 -2.10
CA ASP A 148 3.45 -10.79 -1.00
C ASP A 148 3.34 -11.44 0.38
N GLY A 149 2.81 -12.66 0.48
CA GLY A 149 2.69 -13.46 1.71
C GLY A 149 1.29 -13.48 2.35
N PRO A 150 0.61 -12.34 2.62
CA PRO A 150 -0.73 -12.32 3.19
C PRO A 150 -1.80 -13.03 2.34
N PRO A 151 -2.83 -13.62 2.97
CA PRO A 151 -3.93 -14.25 2.24
C PRO A 151 -4.79 -13.24 1.46
N LEU A 152 -5.66 -13.77 0.61
CA LEU A 152 -6.63 -13.02 -0.18
C LEU A 152 -8.00 -13.12 0.49
N LEU A 153 -8.41 -12.07 1.20
CA LEU A 153 -9.68 -11.94 1.90
C LEU A 153 -10.43 -10.71 1.40
N GLY A 154 -11.53 -10.89 0.68
CA GLY A 154 -12.32 -9.76 0.18
C GLY A 154 -13.03 -10.02 -1.14
N PRO A 155 -13.68 -9.00 -1.70
CA PRO A 155 -14.42 -9.12 -2.94
C PRO A 155 -13.47 -9.21 -4.16
N VAL A 156 -13.90 -9.93 -5.19
CA VAL A 156 -13.21 -9.95 -6.49
C VAL A 156 -13.66 -8.76 -7.33
N ALA A 157 -12.71 -7.99 -7.85
CA ALA A 157 -12.99 -6.80 -8.66
C ALA A 157 -13.92 -7.11 -9.84
N GLY A 158 -14.90 -6.24 -10.06
CA GLY A 158 -15.84 -6.35 -11.19
C GLY A 158 -16.94 -7.41 -11.01
N LEU A 159 -16.87 -8.27 -9.99
CA LEU A 159 -17.89 -9.27 -9.70
C LEU A 159 -18.73 -8.86 -8.50
N LYS A 160 -20.06 -9.00 -8.61
CA LYS A 160 -20.98 -8.75 -7.49
C LYS A 160 -21.13 -10.00 -6.64
N ASN A 161 -20.88 -9.88 -5.34
CA ASN A 161 -21.05 -10.94 -4.33
C ASN A 161 -20.21 -12.21 -4.57
N PHE A 162 -19.02 -12.08 -5.16
CA PHE A 162 -18.04 -13.17 -5.24
C PHE A 162 -16.79 -12.77 -4.44
N TRP A 163 -16.45 -13.58 -3.44
CA TRP A 163 -15.44 -13.24 -2.43
C TRP A 163 -14.35 -14.32 -2.35
N LEU A 164 -13.17 -13.94 -1.89
CA LEU A 164 -12.04 -14.84 -1.65
C LEU A 164 -11.78 -15.04 -0.16
N CYS A 165 -11.38 -16.26 0.19
CA CYS A 165 -10.78 -16.62 1.47
C CYS A 165 -9.71 -17.70 1.23
N CYS A 166 -8.62 -17.33 0.55
CA CYS A 166 -7.63 -18.29 0.05
C CYS A 166 -6.19 -17.73 0.10
N GLY A 167 -5.20 -18.53 -0.34
CA GLY A 167 -3.80 -18.12 -0.41
C GLY A 167 -3.09 -17.97 0.95
N ALA A 168 -3.54 -18.70 1.98
CA ALA A 168 -2.95 -18.60 3.31
C ALA A 168 -1.80 -19.61 3.49
N SER A 169 -0.56 -19.12 3.51
CA SER A 169 0.63 -19.94 3.78
C SER A 169 0.66 -20.48 5.22
N PHE A 170 0.02 -19.76 6.16
CA PHE A 170 -0.15 -20.17 7.57
C PHE A 170 -1.62 -20.40 7.93
N GLY A 171 -2.36 -21.10 7.06
CA GLY A 171 -3.82 -21.23 7.13
C GLY A 171 -4.39 -21.74 8.46
N ILE A 172 -3.71 -22.63 9.19
CA ILE A 172 -4.18 -23.10 10.50
C ILE A 172 -4.11 -22.00 11.56
N ALA A 173 -3.03 -21.22 11.58
CA ALA A 173 -2.87 -20.12 12.54
C ALA A 173 -3.75 -18.92 12.20
N GLN A 174 -3.94 -18.65 10.91
CA GLN A 174 -4.67 -17.48 10.42
C GLN A 174 -6.18 -17.74 10.23
N GLY A 175 -6.60 -18.99 10.04
CA GLY A 175 -7.93 -19.34 9.54
C GLY A 175 -9.11 -18.81 10.36
N ALA A 176 -9.02 -18.86 11.70
CA ALA A 176 -10.07 -18.32 12.57
C ALA A 176 -10.21 -16.78 12.42
N GLY A 177 -9.08 -16.07 12.29
CA GLY A 177 -9.05 -14.64 12.03
C GLY A 177 -9.61 -14.32 10.64
N CYS A 178 -9.16 -15.04 9.61
CA CYS A 178 -9.64 -14.89 8.24
C CYS A 178 -11.18 -15.01 8.16
N GLY A 179 -11.73 -16.06 8.77
CA GLY A 179 -13.18 -16.29 8.80
C GLY A 179 -13.95 -15.18 9.54
N LYS A 180 -13.47 -14.75 10.71
CA LYS A 180 -14.12 -13.69 11.49
C LYS A 180 -14.15 -12.37 10.71
N TYR A 181 -13.00 -11.90 10.23
CA TYR A 181 -12.89 -10.57 9.63
C TYR A 181 -13.54 -10.51 8.24
N LEU A 182 -13.47 -11.59 7.46
CA LEU A 182 -14.21 -11.68 6.21
C LEU A 182 -15.73 -11.64 6.46
N ALA A 183 -16.23 -12.37 7.46
CA ALA A 183 -17.65 -12.35 7.81
C ALA A 183 -18.11 -10.96 8.25
N GLN A 184 -17.31 -10.22 9.04
CA GLN A 184 -17.60 -8.83 9.39
C GLN A 184 -17.72 -7.97 8.13
N TRP A 185 -16.76 -8.06 7.23
CA TRP A 185 -16.76 -7.28 5.99
C TRP A 185 -17.99 -7.57 5.13
N MET A 186 -18.33 -8.84 4.95
CA MET A 186 -19.50 -9.24 4.17
C MET A 186 -20.82 -8.76 4.78
N LEU A 187 -20.95 -8.76 6.12
CA LEU A 187 -22.19 -8.40 6.80
C LEU A 187 -22.37 -6.90 7.01
N TYR A 188 -21.28 -6.18 7.28
CA TYR A 188 -21.32 -4.78 7.73
C TYR A 188 -20.72 -3.79 6.72
N GLY A 189 -20.08 -4.28 5.66
CA GLY A 189 -19.39 -3.46 4.66
C GLY A 189 -17.96 -3.05 5.04
N ASP A 190 -17.50 -3.39 6.25
CA ASP A 190 -16.13 -3.23 6.73
C ASP A 190 -15.81 -4.20 7.89
N ALA A 191 -14.56 -4.20 8.38
CA ALA A 191 -14.08 -5.08 9.45
C ALA A 191 -13.29 -4.28 10.50
N ASP A 192 -13.12 -4.85 11.70
CA ASP A 192 -12.48 -4.17 12.84
C ASP A 192 -10.96 -4.00 12.72
N ILE A 193 -10.35 -4.55 11.66
CA ILE A 193 -8.93 -4.41 11.35
C ILE A 193 -8.74 -3.82 9.96
N ASN A 194 -7.56 -3.28 9.70
CA ASN A 194 -7.19 -2.83 8.38
C ASN A 194 -7.12 -4.01 7.39
N MET A 195 -8.11 -4.10 6.50
CA MET A 195 -8.21 -5.16 5.50
C MET A 195 -7.39 -4.89 4.24
N THR A 196 -6.74 -3.73 4.09
CA THR A 196 -6.11 -3.32 2.83
C THR A 196 -5.01 -4.28 2.36
N GLY A 197 -4.19 -4.81 3.28
CA GLY A 197 -3.17 -5.81 2.97
C GLY A 197 -3.72 -7.22 2.71
N LEU A 198 -5.01 -7.44 2.96
CA LEU A 198 -5.71 -8.72 2.77
C LEU A 198 -6.63 -8.67 1.54
N ASP A 199 -7.05 -7.48 1.12
CA ASP A 199 -7.93 -7.25 -0.03
C ASP A 199 -7.30 -7.82 -1.32
N PRO A 200 -8.00 -8.68 -2.08
CA PRO A 200 -7.51 -9.22 -3.34
C PRO A 200 -7.23 -8.14 -4.40
N ARG A 201 -7.91 -6.99 -4.30
CA ARG A 201 -7.82 -5.87 -5.24
C ARG A 201 -6.52 -5.06 -5.07
N ARG A 202 -5.62 -5.47 -4.18
CA ARG A 202 -4.23 -4.97 -4.11
C ARG A 202 -3.36 -5.46 -5.27
N PHE A 203 -3.84 -6.46 -6.02
CA PHE A 203 -3.25 -6.91 -7.28
C PHE A 203 -4.04 -6.40 -8.48
N GLY A 204 -3.35 -6.26 -9.61
CA GLY A 204 -3.92 -5.84 -10.89
C GLY A 204 -3.44 -6.72 -12.03
N VAL A 205 -3.67 -6.26 -13.26
CA VAL A 205 -3.32 -6.99 -14.48
C VAL A 205 -1.82 -7.27 -14.65
N PHE A 206 -0.97 -6.58 -13.89
CA PHE A 206 0.48 -6.80 -13.86
C PHE A 206 0.89 -8.11 -13.17
N ALA A 207 -0.01 -8.71 -12.38
CA ALA A 207 0.28 -9.93 -11.63
C ALA A 207 0.07 -11.18 -12.51
N ASP A 208 0.81 -11.23 -13.62
CA ASP A 208 0.75 -12.32 -14.59
C ASP A 208 1.54 -13.57 -14.15
N ASP A 209 1.41 -14.67 -14.88
CA ASP A 209 2.04 -15.95 -14.54
C ASP A 209 3.55 -15.89 -14.26
N PRO A 210 4.37 -15.22 -15.10
CA PRO A 210 5.79 -14.99 -14.81
C PRO A 210 6.02 -14.19 -13.52
N TYR A 211 5.27 -13.10 -13.29
CA TYR A 211 5.36 -12.32 -12.06
C TYR A 211 5.02 -13.16 -10.84
N LEU A 212 3.90 -13.89 -10.87
CA LEU A 212 3.43 -14.73 -9.78
C LEU A 212 4.48 -15.78 -9.39
N ARG A 213 5.02 -16.51 -10.37
CA ARG A 213 6.05 -17.52 -10.09
C ARG A 213 7.32 -16.89 -9.53
N ALA A 214 7.81 -15.80 -10.12
CA ALA A 214 9.04 -15.17 -9.64
C ALA A 214 8.89 -14.66 -8.20
N THR A 215 7.78 -13.98 -7.89
CA THR A 215 7.53 -13.37 -6.57
C THR A 215 7.15 -14.40 -5.51
N VAL A 216 6.31 -15.39 -5.82
CA VAL A 216 5.97 -16.45 -4.86
C VAL A 216 7.17 -17.31 -4.50
N PHE A 217 8.04 -17.64 -5.45
CA PHE A 217 9.28 -18.36 -5.12
C PHE A 217 10.17 -17.53 -4.20
N GLN A 218 10.28 -16.22 -4.46
CA GLN A 218 11.03 -15.33 -3.58
C GLN A 218 10.38 -15.21 -2.18
N ASP A 219 9.06 -15.06 -2.09
CA ASP A 219 8.31 -15.04 -0.82
C ASP A 219 8.53 -16.31 -0.01
N TYR A 220 8.38 -17.49 -0.65
CA TYR A 220 8.64 -18.78 -0.01
C TYR A 220 10.06 -18.82 0.55
N CYS A 221 11.07 -18.52 -0.29
CA CYS A 221 12.46 -18.49 0.13
C CYS A 221 12.73 -17.46 1.24
N ASN A 222 11.96 -16.37 1.30
CA ASN A 222 12.14 -15.30 2.26
C ASN A 222 11.29 -15.45 3.54
N THR A 223 10.52 -16.53 3.70
CA THR A 223 9.59 -16.73 4.83
C THR A 223 10.20 -16.46 6.22
N PHE A 224 11.48 -16.79 6.41
CA PHE A 224 12.21 -16.54 7.66
C PHE A 224 13.39 -15.57 7.52
N VAL A 225 13.48 -14.86 6.40
CA VAL A 225 14.42 -13.75 6.23
C VAL A 225 13.86 -12.53 6.94
N THR A 226 14.71 -11.80 7.68
CA THR A 226 14.31 -10.53 8.28
C THR A 226 14.51 -9.42 7.26
N PRO A 227 13.45 -8.82 6.69
CA PRO A 227 13.60 -7.76 5.69
C PRO A 227 14.18 -6.50 6.33
N LEU A 228 15.06 -5.82 5.61
CA LEU A 228 15.53 -4.51 6.05
C LEU A 228 14.54 -3.41 5.63
N PRO A 229 14.40 -2.35 6.42
CA PRO A 229 13.52 -1.24 6.05
C PRO A 229 13.87 -0.65 4.69
N SER A 230 12.84 -0.46 3.87
CA SER A 230 12.93 0.05 2.50
C SER A 230 13.70 -0.83 1.49
N GLU A 231 14.06 -2.05 1.87
CA GLU A 231 14.63 -3.03 0.95
C GLU A 231 13.65 -3.32 -0.20
N GLU A 232 14.18 -3.33 -1.41
CA GLU A 232 13.41 -3.58 -2.63
C GLU A 232 13.71 -4.98 -3.15
N LEU A 233 12.67 -5.82 -3.22
CA LEU A 233 12.81 -7.18 -3.72
C LEU A 233 12.84 -7.19 -5.27
N PRO A 234 13.82 -7.87 -5.90
CA PRO A 234 14.00 -7.79 -7.35
C PRO A 234 13.09 -8.73 -8.17
N ALA A 235 12.46 -9.75 -7.56
CA ALA A 235 11.77 -10.76 -8.35
C ALA A 235 10.56 -10.18 -9.09
N GLY A 236 10.36 -10.64 -10.32
CA GLY A 236 9.24 -10.21 -11.15
C GLY A 236 9.35 -8.78 -11.67
N ARG A 237 10.42 -8.02 -11.42
CA ARG A 237 10.56 -6.64 -11.88
C ARG A 237 11.33 -6.52 -13.21
N ALA A 238 11.01 -5.56 -14.07
CA ALA A 238 9.94 -4.56 -13.98
C ALA A 238 8.63 -5.04 -14.66
N GLN A 239 7.46 -4.66 -14.12
CA GLN A 239 6.15 -5.02 -14.71
C GLN A 239 5.45 -3.89 -15.46
N ARG A 240 5.43 -2.68 -14.88
CA ARG A 240 4.76 -1.50 -15.45
C ARG A 240 5.71 -0.32 -15.33
N THR A 241 6.01 0.35 -16.42
CA THR A 241 6.97 1.46 -16.47
C THR A 241 6.35 2.65 -17.16
N SER A 242 6.71 3.86 -16.73
CA SER A 242 6.41 5.05 -17.51
C SER A 242 7.36 5.13 -18.72
N PRO A 243 7.03 5.92 -19.74
CA PRO A 243 7.97 6.24 -20.83
C PRO A 243 9.28 6.92 -20.38
N LEU A 244 9.38 7.35 -19.12
CA LEU A 244 10.56 7.98 -18.55
C LEU A 244 11.49 7.00 -17.82
N TYR A 245 11.09 5.73 -17.63
CA TYR A 245 11.84 4.78 -16.82
C TYR A 245 13.33 4.69 -17.21
N GLU A 246 13.63 4.41 -18.49
CA GLU A 246 15.03 4.30 -18.96
C GLU A 246 15.76 5.64 -18.91
N THR A 247 15.08 6.75 -19.24
CA THR A 247 15.65 8.10 -19.18
C THR A 247 16.07 8.46 -17.76
N LEU A 248 15.20 8.23 -16.77
CA LEU A 248 15.46 8.55 -15.38
C LEU A 248 16.48 7.59 -14.77
N LYS A 249 16.45 6.30 -15.12
CA LYS A 249 17.47 5.33 -14.73
C LYS A 249 18.85 5.75 -15.23
N ALA A 250 18.96 6.21 -16.48
CA ALA A 250 20.21 6.76 -17.02
C ALA A 250 20.66 8.05 -16.33
N GLN A 251 19.75 8.77 -15.68
CA GLN A 251 20.02 9.95 -14.83
C GLN A 251 20.25 9.60 -13.35
N GLY A 252 20.39 8.30 -13.03
CA GLY A 252 20.71 7.83 -11.68
C GLY A 252 19.49 7.43 -10.85
N ALA A 253 18.28 7.37 -11.39
CA ALA A 253 17.10 6.96 -10.62
C ALA A 253 17.22 5.52 -10.12
N VAL A 254 17.19 5.36 -8.80
CA VAL A 254 16.94 4.08 -8.13
C VAL A 254 15.44 3.94 -7.98
N HIS A 255 14.85 2.85 -8.50
CA HIS A 255 13.40 2.70 -8.57
C HIS A 255 12.85 1.82 -7.43
N SER A 256 11.73 2.23 -6.88
CA SER A 256 10.84 1.42 -6.04
C SER A 256 9.66 0.94 -6.89
N GLN A 257 8.91 -0.03 -6.40
CA GLN A 257 7.73 -0.55 -7.08
C GLN A 257 6.44 -0.35 -6.26
N THR A 258 5.36 0.07 -6.92
CA THR A 258 4.01 0.09 -6.34
C THR A 258 2.98 -0.29 -7.39
N PHE A 259 2.18 -1.34 -7.15
CA PHE A 259 1.11 -1.78 -8.05
C PHE A 259 1.53 -1.94 -9.54
N GLY A 260 2.52 -2.80 -9.79
CA GLY A 260 3.26 -2.95 -11.04
C GLY A 260 4.24 -1.81 -11.40
N TRP A 261 3.99 -0.57 -10.97
CA TRP A 261 4.74 0.61 -11.44
C TRP A 261 6.14 0.74 -10.84
N GLU A 262 7.14 0.88 -11.70
CA GLU A 262 8.47 1.38 -11.35
C GLU A 262 8.44 2.90 -11.15
N ARG A 263 8.89 3.37 -9.98
CA ARG A 263 8.81 4.78 -9.58
C ARG A 263 10.14 5.25 -8.98
N PRO A 264 10.67 6.43 -9.36
CA PRO A 264 11.90 6.95 -8.77
C PRO A 264 11.81 7.07 -7.24
N LYS A 265 12.61 6.29 -6.52
CA LYS A 265 12.71 6.26 -5.07
C LYS A 265 13.62 7.38 -4.57
N TRP A 266 14.78 7.52 -5.21
CA TRP A 266 15.80 8.56 -5.03
C TRP A 266 16.78 8.52 -6.22
N PHE A 267 17.69 9.50 -6.33
CA PHE A 267 18.65 9.62 -7.43
C PHE A 267 20.12 9.45 -6.99
N SER A 268 20.75 8.39 -7.48
CA SER A 268 22.18 8.09 -7.30
C SER A 268 23.02 8.82 -8.34
N LEU A 269 23.39 10.07 -8.03
CA LEU A 269 24.18 10.92 -8.94
C LEU A 269 25.68 10.56 -8.96
N ASP A 270 26.15 9.79 -7.98
CA ASP A 270 27.53 9.33 -7.87
C ASP A 270 27.69 7.81 -8.01
N GLY A 271 26.61 7.10 -8.38
CA GLY A 271 26.62 5.67 -8.65
C GLY A 271 26.66 4.77 -7.42
N ARG A 272 26.38 5.30 -6.22
CA ARG A 272 26.26 4.49 -4.99
C ARG A 272 24.97 3.66 -4.98
N ASP A 273 25.02 2.52 -4.30
CA ASP A 273 23.85 1.73 -3.89
C ASP A 273 23.37 2.13 -2.48
N GLU A 274 22.16 1.74 -2.09
CA GLU A 274 21.62 1.99 -0.75
C GLU A 274 22.07 0.91 0.25
N ASP A 275 22.74 1.31 1.32
CA ASP A 275 23.08 0.43 2.44
C ASP A 275 21.88 0.34 3.39
N TYR A 276 20.98 -0.62 3.17
CA TYR A 276 19.75 -0.74 3.98
C TYR A 276 20.07 -0.90 5.47
N SER A 277 19.32 -0.18 6.31
CA SER A 277 19.55 -0.15 7.75
C SER A 277 18.29 0.22 8.53
N TYR A 278 18.23 -0.27 9.78
CA TYR A 278 17.25 0.21 10.75
C TYR A 278 17.50 1.66 11.18
N HIS A 279 18.71 2.17 10.97
CA HIS A 279 19.09 3.57 11.19
C HIS A 279 19.16 4.35 9.87
N ARG A 280 19.33 5.67 9.95
CA ARG A 280 19.72 6.53 8.83
C ARG A 280 20.98 5.96 8.17
N ASN A 281 20.99 5.91 6.85
CA ASN A 281 22.01 5.24 6.06
C ASN A 281 22.71 6.18 5.07
N ASN A 282 23.48 5.60 4.16
CA ASN A 282 24.34 6.29 3.20
C ASN A 282 23.60 7.17 2.16
N VAL A 283 22.27 7.10 2.07
CA VAL A 283 21.44 7.94 1.19
C VAL A 283 20.78 9.13 1.91
N PHE A 284 20.94 9.27 3.22
CA PHE A 284 20.27 10.32 4.02
C PHE A 284 20.56 11.74 3.52
N GLU A 285 21.81 12.09 3.24
CA GLU A 285 22.16 13.42 2.70
C GLU A 285 21.76 13.56 1.21
N VAL A 286 21.67 12.47 0.45
CA VAL A 286 21.20 12.52 -0.94
C VAL A 286 19.72 12.92 -0.99
N VAL A 287 18.90 12.31 -0.13
CA VAL A 287 17.48 12.66 0.02
C VAL A 287 17.34 14.10 0.51
N ARG A 288 18.22 14.55 1.41
CA ARG A 288 18.27 15.94 1.85
C ARG A 288 18.45 16.88 0.66
N ASP A 289 19.42 16.63 -0.21
CA ASP A 289 19.69 17.48 -1.38
C ASP A 289 18.48 17.57 -2.32
N GLU A 290 17.76 16.46 -2.53
CA GLU A 290 16.49 16.44 -3.28
C GLU A 290 15.42 17.33 -2.61
N CYS A 291 15.23 17.20 -1.29
CA CYS A 291 14.29 18.03 -0.53
C CYS A 291 14.64 19.52 -0.62
N LEU A 292 15.93 19.86 -0.50
CA LEU A 292 16.41 21.24 -0.56
C LEU A 292 16.29 21.81 -1.97
N ALA A 293 16.46 21.00 -3.02
CA ALA A 293 16.20 21.41 -4.40
C ALA A 293 14.74 21.84 -4.61
N VAL A 294 13.79 21.07 -4.09
CA VAL A 294 12.35 21.41 -4.15
C VAL A 294 12.07 22.67 -3.32
N ARG A 295 12.66 22.81 -2.13
CA ARG A 295 12.47 23.97 -1.24
C ARG A 295 13.00 25.28 -1.84
N ASP A 296 14.19 25.23 -2.44
CA ASP A 296 14.97 26.43 -2.77
C ASP A 296 14.95 26.79 -4.27
N ARG A 297 14.64 25.82 -5.13
CA ARG A 297 14.74 25.96 -6.59
C ARG A 297 13.47 25.46 -7.28
N VAL A 298 13.58 24.35 -8.02
CA VAL A 298 12.48 23.64 -8.64
C VAL A 298 12.87 22.17 -8.77
N GLY A 299 12.00 21.29 -8.30
CA GLY A 299 12.07 19.85 -8.52
C GLY A 299 11.09 19.41 -9.59
N ILE A 300 11.45 18.36 -10.31
CA ILE A 300 10.57 17.60 -11.19
C ILE A 300 10.56 16.12 -10.78
N MET A 301 9.40 15.49 -10.81
CA MET A 301 9.25 14.08 -10.45
C MET A 301 8.29 13.40 -11.41
N ASP A 302 8.65 12.19 -11.84
CA ASP A 302 7.69 11.26 -12.46
C ASP A 302 6.79 10.64 -11.40
N PHE A 303 5.52 10.99 -11.47
CA PHE A 303 4.47 10.52 -10.57
C PHE A 303 3.37 9.77 -11.33
N THR A 304 3.71 9.23 -12.50
CA THR A 304 2.80 8.55 -13.43
C THR A 304 2.00 7.41 -12.79
N GLY A 305 2.52 6.71 -11.79
CA GLY A 305 1.84 5.55 -11.20
C GLY A 305 0.49 5.83 -10.52
N PHE A 306 0.11 7.09 -10.27
CA PHE A 306 -1.20 7.42 -9.69
C PHE A 306 -2.36 6.86 -10.52
N ALA A 307 -3.38 6.33 -9.85
CA ALA A 307 -4.59 5.85 -10.51
C ALA A 307 -5.41 7.03 -11.02
N LYS A 308 -5.96 6.90 -12.24
CA LYS A 308 -6.66 7.98 -12.95
C LYS A 308 -7.95 7.44 -13.55
N TYR A 309 -9.06 8.10 -13.24
CA TYR A 309 -10.37 7.72 -13.76
C TYR A 309 -11.07 8.90 -14.42
N GLU A 310 -11.83 8.62 -15.48
CA GLU A 310 -12.79 9.56 -16.04
C GLU A 310 -14.20 9.15 -15.65
N VAL A 311 -14.91 10.07 -14.99
CA VAL A 311 -16.32 9.89 -14.60
C VAL A 311 -17.15 10.89 -15.41
N ARG A 312 -17.98 10.36 -16.32
CA ARG A 312 -18.71 11.14 -17.32
C ARG A 312 -20.20 10.88 -17.28
N GLY A 313 -20.99 11.83 -17.75
CA GLY A 313 -22.44 11.71 -17.90
C GLY A 313 -23.21 12.77 -17.10
N PRO A 314 -24.50 12.97 -17.42
CA PRO A 314 -25.31 14.03 -16.82
C PRO A 314 -25.44 13.92 -15.29
N ASP A 315 -25.35 12.70 -14.75
CA ASP A 315 -25.47 12.45 -13.32
C ASP A 315 -24.11 12.38 -12.59
N ALA A 316 -22.99 12.52 -13.29
CA ALA A 316 -21.64 12.28 -12.76
C ALA A 316 -21.35 13.07 -11.47
N ARG A 317 -21.74 14.36 -11.45
CA ARG A 317 -21.56 15.20 -10.26
C ARG A 317 -22.41 14.73 -9.09
N ALA A 318 -23.69 14.43 -9.34
CA ALA A 318 -24.63 14.01 -8.29
C ALA A 318 -24.19 12.67 -7.69
N TYR A 319 -23.80 11.74 -8.56
CA TYR A 319 -23.21 10.45 -8.20
C TYR A 319 -21.97 10.60 -7.30
N LEU A 320 -20.94 11.33 -7.75
CA LEU A 320 -19.72 11.55 -6.95
C LEU A 320 -20.04 12.27 -5.64
N ASN A 321 -21.01 13.19 -5.65
CA ASN A 321 -21.42 13.92 -4.45
C ASN A 321 -22.22 13.06 -3.46
N ARG A 322 -22.81 11.95 -3.87
CA ARG A 322 -23.38 10.93 -2.99
C ARG A 322 -22.31 9.97 -2.47
N LEU A 323 -21.36 9.57 -3.32
CA LEU A 323 -20.32 8.61 -2.95
C LEU A 323 -19.33 9.16 -1.91
N CYS A 324 -18.91 10.40 -2.09
CA CYS A 324 -17.78 10.98 -1.37
C CYS A 324 -18.23 11.84 -0.16
N ALA A 325 -17.39 12.10 0.85
CA ALA A 325 -17.76 12.89 2.03
C ALA A 325 -17.72 14.43 1.84
N ASN A 326 -16.85 14.93 0.95
CA ASN A 326 -16.70 16.36 0.67
C ASN A 326 -17.61 16.82 -0.48
N ARG A 327 -17.73 18.13 -0.71
CA ARG A 327 -18.50 18.70 -1.82
C ARG A 327 -17.74 18.53 -3.14
N ILE A 328 -18.42 18.01 -4.16
CA ILE A 328 -17.84 17.90 -5.50
C ILE A 328 -17.91 19.26 -6.23
N PRO A 329 -16.80 19.73 -6.84
CA PRO A 329 -16.74 21.03 -7.48
C PRO A 329 -17.76 21.14 -8.61
N SER A 330 -18.49 22.25 -8.68
CA SER A 330 -19.45 22.54 -9.76
C SER A 330 -18.87 23.44 -10.86
N LYS A 331 -17.79 24.16 -10.55
CA LYS A 331 -17.13 25.07 -11.49
C LYS A 331 -16.04 24.32 -12.23
N GLN A 332 -16.00 24.49 -13.55
CA GLN A 332 -14.90 24.00 -14.37
C GLN A 332 -13.56 24.47 -13.80
N GLY A 333 -12.60 23.54 -13.78
CA GLY A 333 -11.29 23.71 -13.17
C GLY A 333 -11.30 23.61 -11.64
N GLY A 334 -12.43 23.49 -10.96
CA GLY A 334 -12.44 23.29 -9.51
C GLY A 334 -11.87 21.92 -9.12
N ILE A 335 -11.02 21.89 -8.10
CA ILE A 335 -10.44 20.66 -7.54
C ILE A 335 -10.94 20.46 -6.10
N THR A 336 -11.14 19.22 -5.68
CA THR A 336 -11.42 18.88 -4.29
C THR A 336 -10.78 17.56 -3.88
N LEU A 337 -10.11 17.55 -2.72
CA LEU A 337 -9.74 16.33 -2.01
C LEU A 337 -10.93 15.83 -1.19
N THR A 338 -11.27 14.55 -1.34
CA THR A 338 -12.41 13.94 -0.69
C THR A 338 -12.15 12.47 -0.37
N HIS A 339 -13.03 11.86 0.41
CA HIS A 339 -12.92 10.47 0.83
C HIS A 339 -14.19 9.71 0.52
N VAL A 340 -14.05 8.42 0.19
CA VAL A 340 -15.16 7.45 0.13
C VAL A 340 -15.25 6.79 1.50
N LEU A 341 -16.47 6.68 2.05
CA LEU A 341 -16.69 6.09 3.37
C LEU A 341 -17.59 4.85 3.27
N SER A 342 -17.40 3.91 4.18
CA SER A 342 -18.35 2.81 4.40
C SER A 342 -19.63 3.31 5.04
N ASP A 343 -20.65 2.46 5.12
CA ASP A 343 -21.90 2.78 5.82
C ASP A 343 -21.68 3.02 7.33
N GLN A 344 -20.60 2.47 7.91
CA GLN A 344 -20.16 2.74 9.29
C GLN A 344 -19.29 4.01 9.42
N GLY A 345 -19.05 4.75 8.32
CA GLY A 345 -18.25 5.98 8.33
C GLY A 345 -16.74 5.77 8.36
N ARG A 346 -16.24 4.53 8.15
CA ARG A 346 -14.81 4.21 8.05
C ARG A 346 -14.27 4.55 6.66
N ILE A 347 -12.98 4.88 6.57
CA ILE A 347 -12.36 5.36 5.33
C ILE A 347 -12.14 4.21 4.32
N GLN A 348 -12.77 4.31 3.15
CA GLN A 348 -12.64 3.32 2.06
C GLN A 348 -11.77 3.81 0.90
N GLY A 349 -11.52 5.12 0.80
CA GLY A 349 -10.67 5.67 -0.26
C GLY A 349 -10.44 7.15 -0.04
N GLU A 350 -9.37 7.67 -0.64
CA GLU A 350 -9.08 9.10 -0.74
C GLU A 350 -8.90 9.44 -2.23
N MET A 351 -9.58 10.50 -2.68
CA MET A 351 -9.63 10.88 -4.08
C MET A 351 -9.46 12.38 -4.25
N THR A 352 -8.71 12.78 -5.28
CA THR A 352 -8.69 14.15 -5.78
C THR A 352 -9.56 14.23 -7.03
N ILE A 353 -10.59 15.07 -6.99
CA ILE A 353 -11.58 15.20 -8.07
C ILE A 353 -11.49 16.58 -8.69
N THR A 354 -11.27 16.63 -10.01
CA THR A 354 -11.25 17.84 -10.82
C THR A 354 -12.47 17.90 -11.73
N CYS A 355 -13.21 19.01 -11.72
CA CYS A 355 -14.29 19.26 -12.68
C CYS A 355 -13.69 19.74 -14.01
N ILE A 356 -13.67 18.89 -15.03
CA ILE A 356 -13.17 19.24 -16.37
C ILE A 356 -14.26 19.92 -17.20
N ALA A 357 -15.50 19.44 -17.10
CA ALA A 357 -16.70 20.05 -17.65
C ALA A 357 -17.90 19.70 -16.75
N ALA A 358 -19.09 20.24 -17.06
CA ALA A 358 -20.29 20.06 -16.24
C ALA A 358 -20.62 18.58 -15.94
N ASP A 359 -20.38 17.72 -16.93
CA ASP A 359 -20.66 16.29 -16.98
C ASP A 359 -19.39 15.44 -17.12
N PHE A 360 -18.21 15.99 -16.80
CA PHE A 360 -16.93 15.29 -16.90
C PHE A 360 -16.00 15.64 -15.74
N TYR A 361 -15.68 14.61 -14.95
CA TYR A 361 -14.78 14.68 -13.80
C TYR A 361 -13.56 13.79 -14.02
N TYR A 362 -12.40 14.31 -13.66
CA TYR A 362 -11.15 13.59 -13.62
C TYR A 362 -10.82 13.27 -12.17
N VAL A 363 -10.68 11.99 -11.85
CA VAL A 363 -10.55 11.47 -10.49
C VAL A 363 -9.19 10.81 -10.35
N LEU A 364 -8.43 11.20 -9.33
CA LEU A 364 -7.13 10.65 -9.01
C LEU A 364 -7.17 9.90 -7.69
N SER A 365 -6.47 8.77 -7.62
CA SER A 365 -6.25 7.99 -6.40
C SER A 365 -4.80 7.45 -6.36
N ALA A 366 -4.42 6.87 -5.22
CA ALA A 366 -3.14 6.22 -5.03
C ALA A 366 -2.93 5.06 -6.03
N ALA A 367 -1.67 4.84 -6.44
CA ALA A 367 -1.30 3.74 -7.34
C ALA A 367 -1.78 2.37 -6.82
N SER A 368 -1.57 2.10 -5.53
CA SER A 368 -1.96 0.85 -4.87
C SER A 368 -3.47 0.67 -4.69
N ALA A 369 -4.27 1.72 -4.91
CA ALA A 369 -5.71 1.67 -4.80
C ALA A 369 -6.40 1.45 -6.17
N GLU A 370 -5.66 1.36 -7.28
CA GLU A 370 -6.20 1.45 -8.64
C GLU A 370 -7.42 0.55 -8.88
N THR A 371 -7.28 -0.76 -8.65
CA THR A 371 -8.38 -1.73 -8.85
C THR A 371 -9.48 -1.54 -7.81
N ARG A 372 -9.11 -1.33 -6.54
CA ARG A 372 -10.06 -1.19 -5.43
C ARG A 372 -10.97 0.02 -5.61
N ASP A 373 -10.39 1.18 -5.90
CA ASP A 373 -11.13 2.43 -6.05
C ASP A 373 -11.95 2.45 -7.33
N LEU A 374 -11.46 1.83 -8.42
CA LEU A 374 -12.28 1.60 -9.61
C LEU A 374 -13.50 0.74 -9.28
N ASP A 375 -13.31 -0.36 -8.54
CA ASP A 375 -14.40 -1.23 -8.13
C ASP A 375 -15.38 -0.50 -7.20
N HIS A 376 -14.91 0.30 -6.23
CA HIS A 376 -15.79 1.16 -5.44
C HIS A 376 -16.59 2.15 -6.30
N LEU A 377 -15.96 2.77 -7.30
CA LEU A 377 -16.63 3.67 -8.23
C LEU A 377 -17.67 2.93 -9.08
N ILE A 378 -17.42 1.70 -9.52
CA ILE A 378 -18.38 0.94 -10.34
C ILE A 378 -19.53 0.39 -9.48
N GLN A 379 -19.21 -0.22 -8.33
CA GLN A 379 -20.21 -0.82 -7.44
C GLN A 379 -21.08 0.24 -6.75
N GLY A 380 -20.57 1.46 -6.59
CA GLY A 380 -21.32 2.58 -6.03
C GLY A 380 -22.46 3.11 -6.92
N LEU A 381 -22.50 2.74 -8.21
CA LEU A 381 -23.53 3.17 -9.15
C LEU A 381 -24.90 2.57 -8.84
N GLN A 382 -25.91 3.42 -8.85
CA GLN A 382 -27.31 3.00 -8.79
C GLN A 382 -27.86 2.79 -10.21
N ALA A 383 -28.84 1.90 -10.36
CA ALA A 383 -29.37 1.49 -11.67
C ALA A 383 -29.97 2.62 -12.51
N ASN A 384 -30.34 3.74 -11.87
CA ASN A 384 -30.95 4.91 -12.50
C ASN A 384 -29.96 6.07 -12.75
N GLU A 385 -28.67 5.90 -12.43
CA GLU A 385 -27.65 6.94 -12.65
C GLU A 385 -27.03 6.79 -14.04
N GLN A 386 -27.09 7.83 -14.86
CA GLN A 386 -26.47 7.87 -16.19
C GLN A 386 -25.03 8.36 -16.07
N VAL A 387 -24.14 7.45 -15.68
CA VAL A 387 -22.71 7.70 -15.49
C VAL A 387 -21.89 6.60 -16.15
N SER A 388 -20.84 6.99 -16.87
CA SER A 388 -19.79 6.09 -17.32
C SER A 388 -18.50 6.36 -16.55
N ILE A 389 -17.79 5.28 -16.23
CA ILE A 389 -16.53 5.31 -15.46
C ILE A 389 -15.50 4.55 -16.27
N GLN A 390 -14.35 5.16 -16.52
CA GLN A 390 -13.24 4.55 -17.24
C GLN A 390 -11.96 4.70 -16.44
N ASN A 391 -11.20 3.62 -16.30
CA ASN A 391 -9.81 3.69 -15.86
C ASN A 391 -8.94 4.15 -17.04
N VAL A 392 -8.29 5.30 -16.88
CA VAL A 392 -7.39 5.93 -17.86
C VAL A 392 -5.96 6.06 -17.31
N THR A 393 -5.60 5.22 -16.34
CA THR A 393 -4.30 5.25 -15.66
C THR A 393 -3.15 5.12 -16.64
N ASP A 394 -3.26 4.21 -17.62
CA ASP A 394 -2.24 3.98 -18.66
C ASP A 394 -2.31 4.98 -19.83
N ASP A 395 -3.37 5.77 -19.93
CA ASP A 395 -3.50 6.75 -21.03
C ASP A 395 -2.78 8.07 -20.72
N TRP A 396 -2.53 8.36 -19.44
CA TRP A 396 -2.00 9.63 -18.97
C TRP A 396 -0.76 9.45 -18.08
N GLY A 397 0.33 10.12 -18.47
CA GLY A 397 1.50 10.32 -17.62
C GLY A 397 1.30 11.50 -16.67
N LEU A 398 2.07 11.55 -15.57
CA LEU A 398 2.01 12.63 -14.60
C LEU A 398 3.42 13.08 -14.19
N LEU A 399 3.70 14.38 -14.37
CA LEU A 399 4.88 15.05 -13.82
C LEU A 399 4.49 16.02 -12.72
N VAL A 400 5.16 15.96 -11.58
CA VAL A 400 5.06 17.00 -10.55
C VAL A 400 6.19 18.00 -10.76
N VAL A 401 5.85 19.27 -10.94
CA VAL A 401 6.83 20.38 -10.97
C VAL A 401 6.57 21.26 -9.76
N ALA A 402 7.50 21.31 -8.81
CA ALA A 402 7.29 21.98 -7.53
C ALA A 402 8.54 22.73 -7.04
N GLY A 403 8.33 23.86 -6.38
CA GLY A 403 9.36 24.74 -5.84
C GLY A 403 9.14 26.20 -6.21
N PRO A 404 9.83 27.14 -5.56
CA PRO A 404 9.65 28.57 -5.78
C PRO A 404 9.89 29.02 -7.23
N ARG A 405 10.69 28.27 -8.01
CA ARG A 405 10.96 28.56 -9.43
C ARG A 405 10.04 27.81 -10.41
N ALA A 406 9.05 27.06 -9.92
CA ALA A 406 8.14 26.29 -10.77
C ALA A 406 7.39 27.18 -11.78
N ARG A 407 6.91 28.35 -11.36
CA ARG A 407 6.24 29.30 -12.24
C ARG A 407 7.16 29.79 -13.36
N ASP A 408 8.38 30.20 -13.01
CA ASP A 408 9.36 30.69 -13.98
C ASP A 408 9.67 29.63 -15.04
N LEU A 409 9.83 28.38 -14.61
CA LEU A 409 10.01 27.24 -15.50
C LEU A 409 8.82 27.07 -16.44
N LEU A 410 7.60 26.96 -15.91
CA LEU A 410 6.42 26.71 -16.74
C LEU A 410 6.16 27.86 -17.73
N SER A 411 6.38 29.11 -17.31
CA SER A 411 6.29 30.29 -18.18
C SER A 411 7.35 30.31 -19.28
N ALA A 412 8.50 29.67 -19.10
CA ALA A 412 9.50 29.53 -20.16
C ALA A 412 9.07 28.52 -21.25
N CYS A 413 8.18 27.59 -20.91
CA CYS A 413 7.72 26.51 -21.80
C CYS A 413 6.29 26.72 -22.34
N SER A 414 5.56 27.73 -21.89
CA SER A 414 4.13 27.89 -22.20
C SER A 414 3.71 29.36 -22.23
N THR A 415 2.72 29.66 -23.05
CA THR A 415 2.06 30.97 -23.13
C THR A 415 0.89 31.10 -22.14
N ALA A 416 0.58 30.06 -21.37
CA ALA A 416 -0.46 30.13 -20.34
C ALA A 416 -0.07 31.09 -19.21
N ASP A 417 -1.06 31.72 -18.59
CA ASP A 417 -0.86 32.60 -17.46
C ASP A 417 -0.85 31.80 -16.15
N PHE A 418 0.33 31.69 -15.53
CA PHE A 418 0.55 30.99 -14.25
C PHE A 418 0.50 31.93 -13.04
N SER A 419 0.09 33.19 -13.21
CA SER A 419 -0.12 34.12 -12.11
C SER A 419 -1.17 33.58 -11.13
N THR A 420 -1.10 34.02 -9.88
CA THR A 420 -2.02 33.55 -8.84
C THR A 420 -3.47 33.97 -9.09
N GLU A 421 -3.68 35.07 -9.81
CA GLU A 421 -5.00 35.55 -10.21
C GLU A 421 -5.63 34.66 -11.29
N ALA A 422 -4.86 34.32 -12.33
CA ALA A 422 -5.32 33.50 -13.45
C ALA A 422 -5.41 32.02 -13.12
N PHE A 423 -4.45 31.50 -12.33
CA PHE A 423 -4.33 30.08 -12.00
C PHE A 423 -4.31 29.88 -10.50
N ARG A 424 -5.46 30.03 -9.83
CA ARG A 424 -5.58 29.94 -8.37
C ARG A 424 -5.22 28.55 -7.82
N TRP A 425 -4.70 28.50 -6.60
CA TRP A 425 -4.42 27.23 -5.90
C TRP A 425 -5.70 26.36 -5.78
N PHE A 426 -5.56 25.03 -5.92
CA PHE A 426 -6.69 24.08 -6.01
C PHE A 426 -7.63 24.33 -7.21
N THR A 427 -7.06 24.77 -8.33
CA THR A 427 -7.74 24.75 -9.63
C THR A 427 -6.93 24.01 -10.68
N GLY A 428 -7.58 23.59 -11.76
CA GLY A 428 -6.98 22.90 -12.89
C GLY A 428 -7.40 23.53 -14.21
N GLN A 429 -6.54 23.47 -15.21
CA GLN A 429 -6.75 24.03 -16.54
C GLN A 429 -6.17 23.12 -17.62
N ALA A 430 -6.82 23.08 -18.79
CA ALA A 430 -6.23 22.51 -19.99
C ALA A 430 -5.34 23.56 -20.66
N ILE A 431 -4.05 23.29 -20.76
CA ILE A 431 -3.05 24.20 -21.31
C ILE A 431 -2.11 23.45 -22.26
N THR A 432 -1.24 24.20 -22.94
CA THR A 432 -0.17 23.62 -23.78
C THR A 432 1.18 23.99 -23.20
N ILE A 433 2.06 23.02 -23.00
CA ILE A 433 3.45 23.22 -22.55
C ILE A 433 4.37 22.59 -23.60
N ALA A 434 5.25 23.37 -24.20
CA ALA A 434 6.18 22.94 -25.25
C ALA A 434 5.49 22.17 -26.41
N GLY A 435 4.27 22.59 -26.78
CA GLY A 435 3.47 21.93 -27.82
C GLY A 435 2.67 20.70 -27.35
N VAL A 436 2.87 20.22 -26.11
CA VAL A 436 2.16 19.09 -25.53
C VAL A 436 0.88 19.58 -24.82
N PRO A 437 -0.30 18.99 -25.12
CA PRO A 437 -1.52 19.29 -24.37
C PRO A 437 -1.47 18.66 -22.97
N VAL A 438 -1.74 19.46 -21.95
CA VAL A 438 -1.62 19.09 -20.53
C VAL A 438 -2.86 19.49 -19.76
N ARG A 439 -3.35 18.60 -18.89
CA ARG A 439 -4.25 18.97 -17.78
C ARG A 439 -3.36 19.37 -16.62
N ALA A 440 -3.16 20.66 -16.43
CA ALA A 440 -2.35 21.19 -15.33
C ALA A 440 -3.24 21.38 -14.10
N LEU A 441 -2.88 20.78 -12.98
CA LEU A 441 -3.59 20.89 -11.71
C LEU A 441 -2.68 21.62 -10.71
N ARG A 442 -3.10 22.79 -10.19
CA ARG A 442 -2.29 23.58 -9.25
C ARG A 442 -2.42 23.03 -7.83
N MET A 443 -1.75 21.91 -7.61
CA MET A 443 -1.56 21.23 -6.34
C MET A 443 -0.33 20.30 -6.43
N ASN A 444 0.13 19.83 -5.27
CA ASN A 444 1.14 18.78 -5.15
C ASN A 444 1.17 18.30 -3.69
N TYR A 445 1.83 17.15 -3.47
CA TYR A 445 1.94 16.53 -2.17
C TYR A 445 3.20 16.93 -1.37
N VAL A 446 4.00 17.88 -1.86
CA VAL A 446 5.31 18.27 -1.26
C VAL A 446 5.30 19.63 -0.56
N GLY A 447 4.19 20.36 -0.61
CA GLY A 447 4.02 21.57 0.20
C GLY A 447 4.57 22.86 -0.40
N GLU A 448 4.91 22.86 -1.69
CA GLU A 448 5.53 24.01 -2.37
C GLU A 448 4.63 24.57 -3.49
N LEU A 449 4.95 25.75 -4.01
CA LEU A 449 4.37 26.23 -5.27
C LEU A 449 4.59 25.19 -6.36
N GLY A 450 3.56 24.79 -7.10
CA GLY A 450 3.74 23.78 -8.13
C GLY A 450 2.45 23.30 -8.78
N TRP A 451 2.64 22.45 -9.79
CA TRP A 451 1.57 21.83 -10.56
C TRP A 451 1.85 20.35 -10.79
N GLU A 452 0.77 19.57 -10.75
CA GLU A 452 0.68 18.25 -11.34
C GLU A 452 0.32 18.41 -12.83
N LEU A 453 1.16 17.91 -13.72
CA LEU A 453 1.04 18.03 -15.17
C LEU A 453 0.68 16.68 -15.76
N HIS A 454 -0.60 16.49 -16.09
CA HIS A 454 -1.06 15.27 -16.72
C HIS A 454 -1.05 15.42 -18.24
N ALA A 455 -0.26 14.60 -18.92
CA ALA A 455 -0.13 14.59 -20.38
C ALA A 455 -0.52 13.22 -20.94
N PRO A 456 -0.95 13.13 -22.21
CA PRO A 456 -1.05 11.83 -22.88
C PRO A 456 0.27 11.08 -22.72
N ILE A 457 0.21 9.82 -22.26
CA ILE A 457 1.42 9.09 -21.83
C ILE A 457 2.48 9.05 -22.92
N ALA A 458 2.05 8.93 -24.19
CA ALA A 458 2.93 8.89 -25.36
C ALA A 458 3.74 10.18 -25.59
N GLN A 459 3.38 11.30 -24.96
CA GLN A 459 4.09 12.59 -25.05
C GLN A 459 4.86 12.94 -23.76
N LEU A 460 4.89 12.04 -22.78
CA LEU A 460 5.50 12.30 -21.47
C LEU A 460 7.00 12.60 -21.57
N THR A 461 7.73 11.86 -22.40
CA THR A 461 9.17 12.09 -22.65
C THR A 461 9.41 13.46 -23.28
N THR A 462 8.62 13.84 -24.28
CA THR A 462 8.71 15.17 -24.91
C THR A 462 8.46 16.30 -23.90
N LEU A 463 7.45 16.14 -23.04
CA LEU A 463 7.16 17.12 -22.00
C LEU A 463 8.31 17.22 -20.97
N TYR A 464 8.81 16.07 -20.50
CA TYR A 464 9.90 16.01 -19.54
C TYR A 464 11.17 16.66 -20.09
N ASP A 465 11.60 16.30 -21.29
CA ASP A 465 12.84 16.82 -21.89
C ASP A 465 12.79 18.35 -22.06
N ALA A 466 11.64 18.87 -22.49
CA ALA A 466 11.43 20.32 -22.64
C ALA A 466 11.51 21.05 -21.29
N LEU A 467 10.86 20.52 -20.25
CA LEU A 467 10.91 21.07 -18.90
C LEU A 467 12.33 20.95 -18.31
N TRP A 468 12.99 19.82 -18.51
CA TRP A 468 14.35 19.58 -18.02
C TRP A 468 15.34 20.57 -18.62
N GLN A 469 15.26 20.79 -19.94
CA GLN A 469 16.12 21.73 -20.64
C GLN A 469 15.84 23.19 -20.21
N ALA A 470 14.58 23.61 -20.18
CA ALA A 470 14.20 24.95 -19.75
C ALA A 470 14.46 25.20 -18.26
N GLY A 471 14.51 24.14 -17.46
CA GLY A 471 14.77 24.17 -16.03
C GLY A 471 16.24 24.36 -15.64
N GLN A 472 17.19 24.13 -16.56
CA GLN A 472 18.62 24.23 -16.25
C GLN A 472 19.03 25.58 -15.65
N PRO A 473 18.62 26.76 -16.20
CA PRO A 473 18.94 28.06 -15.61
C PRO A 473 18.32 28.28 -14.23
N PHE A 474 17.30 27.51 -13.86
CA PHE A 474 16.63 27.56 -12.56
C PHE A 474 17.18 26.53 -11.56
N GLY A 475 18.16 25.72 -11.97
CA GLY A 475 18.73 24.66 -11.16
C GLY A 475 17.74 23.52 -10.89
N ILE A 476 16.97 23.14 -11.90
CA ILE A 476 16.05 22.00 -11.83
C ILE A 476 16.76 20.74 -11.34
N ALA A 477 16.09 19.96 -10.49
CA ALA A 477 16.57 18.66 -10.04
C ALA A 477 15.45 17.62 -10.11
N ASN A 478 15.81 16.37 -10.31
CA ASN A 478 14.89 15.28 -10.05
C ASN A 478 14.77 15.05 -8.54
N PHE A 479 13.61 14.55 -8.10
CA PHE A 479 13.42 14.08 -6.73
C PHE A 479 12.52 12.84 -6.70
N GLY A 480 12.74 11.97 -5.71
CA GLY A 480 12.07 10.68 -5.57
C GLY A 480 11.12 10.58 -4.39
N LEU A 481 10.56 9.37 -4.21
CA LEU A 481 9.60 9.05 -3.16
C LEU A 481 10.12 9.28 -1.73
N TYR A 482 11.41 9.10 -1.48
CA TYR A 482 12.01 9.42 -0.18
C TYR A 482 11.90 10.91 0.14
N ALA A 483 12.24 11.78 -0.83
CA ALA A 483 12.05 13.21 -0.68
C ALA A 483 10.57 13.57 -0.51
N VAL A 484 9.66 12.91 -1.24
CA VAL A 484 8.21 13.10 -1.04
C VAL A 484 7.77 12.80 0.39
N ASN A 485 8.23 11.70 1.00
CA ASN A 485 7.86 11.36 2.38
C ASN A 485 8.38 12.40 3.39
N SER A 486 9.61 12.85 3.24
CA SER A 486 10.17 13.96 4.05
C SER A 486 9.36 15.25 3.89
N LEU A 487 9.05 15.63 2.66
CA LEU A 487 8.36 16.90 2.38
C LEU A 487 6.88 16.88 2.82
N ARG A 488 6.19 15.75 2.68
CA ARG A 488 4.78 15.62 3.10
C ARG A 488 4.65 15.55 4.62
N ILE A 489 5.59 14.91 5.32
CA ILE A 489 5.52 14.77 6.78
C ILE A 489 5.70 16.13 7.46
N GLU A 490 6.58 16.99 6.93
CA GLU A 490 6.75 18.37 7.41
C GLU A 490 5.51 19.25 7.19
N LYS A 491 4.70 18.91 6.19
CA LYS A 491 3.40 19.56 5.91
C LYS A 491 2.25 19.01 6.75
N GLY A 492 2.49 17.98 7.56
CA GLY A 492 1.43 17.30 8.30
C GLY A 492 0.37 16.67 7.38
N TYR A 493 0.78 16.24 6.18
CA TYR A 493 -0.10 15.54 5.24
C TYR A 493 -0.19 14.04 5.58
N ARG A 494 -1.42 13.55 5.72
CA ARG A 494 -1.75 12.16 6.02
C ARG A 494 -1.68 11.32 4.76
N GLY A 495 -1.10 10.13 4.84
CA GLY A 495 -1.07 9.18 3.74
C GLY A 495 -2.21 8.16 3.78
N TRP A 496 -2.86 7.94 2.63
CA TRP A 496 -3.72 6.78 2.45
C TRP A 496 -2.91 5.48 2.58
N GLY A 497 -3.48 4.50 3.31
CA GLY A 497 -2.80 3.24 3.62
C GLY A 497 -1.87 3.29 4.84
N ALA A 498 -1.57 4.48 5.37
CA ALA A 498 -0.80 4.66 6.62
C ALA A 498 -1.67 5.29 7.71
N GLU A 499 -1.96 6.58 7.61
CA GLU A 499 -2.83 7.29 8.56
C GLU A 499 -4.32 7.03 8.27
N LEU A 500 -4.66 6.90 6.98
CA LEU A 500 -6.03 6.76 6.49
C LEU A 500 -6.25 5.32 6.02
N THR A 501 -6.67 4.47 6.96
CA THR A 501 -6.94 3.03 6.74
C THR A 501 -8.44 2.73 6.91
N ASN A 502 -8.87 1.53 6.53
CA ASN A 502 -10.28 1.14 6.57
C ASN A 502 -10.78 0.62 7.93
N GLU A 503 -9.99 0.78 8.99
CA GLU A 503 -10.40 0.52 10.38
C GLU A 503 -10.76 1.81 11.15
N VAL A 504 -10.40 2.98 10.62
CA VAL A 504 -10.55 4.29 11.26
C VAL A 504 -11.53 5.19 10.48
N THR A 505 -12.11 6.17 11.17
CA THR A 505 -12.95 7.21 10.55
C THR A 505 -12.18 8.49 10.29
N LEU A 506 -12.76 9.40 9.49
CA LEU A 506 -12.19 10.74 9.31
C LEU A 506 -12.15 11.57 10.60
N LEU A 507 -13.00 11.28 11.57
CA LEU A 507 -12.97 11.98 12.85
C LEU A 507 -11.81 11.48 13.71
N ASP A 508 -11.54 10.18 13.72
CA ASP A 508 -10.37 9.61 14.40
C ASP A 508 -9.08 10.14 13.76
N ALA A 509 -9.03 10.23 12.44
CA ALA A 509 -7.86 10.70 11.68
C ALA A 509 -7.57 12.22 11.77
N ASP A 510 -8.36 12.98 12.55
CA ASP A 510 -8.29 14.45 12.61
C ASP A 510 -8.51 15.11 11.23
N MET A 511 -9.51 14.61 10.49
CA MET A 511 -9.82 15.00 9.11
C MET A 511 -11.24 15.55 8.96
N GLU A 512 -11.88 16.00 10.05
CA GLU A 512 -13.27 16.54 10.04
C GLU A 512 -13.47 17.67 9.02
N ARG A 513 -12.43 18.48 8.78
CA ARG A 513 -12.45 19.58 7.79
C ARG A 513 -12.78 19.14 6.35
N PHE A 514 -12.67 17.85 6.04
CA PHE A 514 -12.99 17.27 4.73
C PHE A 514 -14.41 16.72 4.63
N ILE A 515 -15.21 16.82 5.71
CA ILE A 515 -16.58 16.35 5.77
C ILE A 515 -17.54 17.51 5.55
N ARG A 516 -18.60 17.29 4.76
CA ARG A 516 -19.64 18.30 4.51
C ARG A 516 -21.00 17.75 4.90
N PHE A 517 -21.31 17.79 6.20
CA PHE A 517 -22.56 17.28 6.76
C PHE A 517 -23.83 17.95 6.22
N ASP A 518 -23.70 19.16 5.67
CA ASP A 518 -24.80 19.98 5.17
C ASP A 518 -25.09 19.80 3.67
N LYS A 519 -24.28 19.01 2.96
CA LYS A 519 -24.48 18.81 1.52
C LYS A 519 -25.65 17.88 1.22
N LYS A 520 -26.20 18.02 0.02
CA LYS A 520 -27.27 17.18 -0.54
C LYS A 520 -26.88 16.63 -1.93
N PRO A 521 -27.25 15.37 -2.27
CA PRO A 521 -27.80 14.36 -1.37
C PRO A 521 -26.83 14.00 -0.24
N ASP A 522 -27.34 13.29 0.77
CA ASP A 522 -26.50 12.77 1.84
C ASP A 522 -25.43 11.84 1.25
N PHE A 523 -24.21 11.90 1.80
CA PHE A 523 -23.13 11.03 1.38
C PHE A 523 -23.18 9.67 2.08
N ASN A 524 -22.59 8.65 1.47
CA ASN A 524 -22.41 7.33 2.08
C ASN A 524 -21.70 7.44 3.43
N GLY A 525 -22.20 6.77 4.47
CA GLY A 525 -21.63 6.83 5.82
C GLY A 525 -21.94 8.12 6.62
N ARG A 526 -22.71 9.07 6.07
CA ARG A 526 -23.04 10.33 6.78
C ARG A 526 -23.70 10.11 8.14
N ALA A 527 -24.64 9.18 8.22
CA ALA A 527 -25.39 8.90 9.45
C ALA A 527 -24.46 8.40 10.57
N ALA A 528 -23.62 7.40 10.28
CA ALA A 528 -22.64 6.87 11.23
C ALA A 528 -21.61 7.92 11.64
N THR A 529 -21.13 8.72 10.68
CA THR A 529 -20.19 9.81 10.95
C THR A 529 -20.78 10.86 11.90
N LEU A 530 -22.05 11.24 11.73
CA LEU A 530 -22.76 12.14 12.64
C LEU A 530 -22.92 11.53 14.03
N ALA A 531 -23.30 10.25 14.09
CA ALA A 531 -23.45 9.54 15.36
C ALA A 531 -22.13 9.50 16.15
N GLN A 532 -21.00 9.23 15.49
CA GLN A 532 -19.68 9.27 16.13
C GLN A 532 -19.32 10.68 16.61
N ARG A 533 -19.58 11.72 15.80
CA ARG A 533 -19.32 13.11 16.19
C ARG A 533 -20.07 13.46 17.48
N ASP A 534 -21.33 13.05 17.59
CA ASP A 534 -22.18 13.36 18.74
C ASP A 534 -21.83 12.50 19.97
N ALA A 535 -21.36 11.26 19.79
CA ALA A 535 -20.93 10.36 20.85
C ALA A 535 -19.52 10.66 21.39
N GLY A 536 -18.65 11.26 20.57
CA GLY A 536 -17.24 11.49 20.87
C GLY A 536 -16.33 10.37 20.37
N ARG A 537 -15.02 10.56 20.56
CA ARG A 537 -13.94 9.67 20.06
C ARG A 537 -13.14 9.09 21.22
N SER A 538 -12.68 7.85 21.06
CA SER A 538 -11.80 7.16 22.02
C SER A 538 -10.32 7.31 21.67
N ILE A 539 -10.01 7.45 20.37
CA ILE A 539 -8.67 7.66 19.84
C ILE A 539 -8.64 8.89 18.94
N GLN A 540 -7.44 9.44 18.70
CA GLN A 540 -7.23 10.47 17.70
C GLN A 540 -5.82 10.35 17.11
N LEU A 541 -5.70 10.60 15.81
CA LEU A 541 -4.44 10.76 15.14
C LEU A 541 -3.77 12.06 15.61
N VAL A 542 -2.51 11.95 16.03
CA VAL A 542 -1.67 13.09 16.39
C VAL A 542 -0.51 13.23 15.42
N TYR A 543 -0.14 14.48 15.14
CA TYR A 543 1.13 14.82 14.49
C TYR A 543 2.16 15.10 15.57
N LEU A 544 3.36 14.54 15.44
CA LEU A 544 4.35 14.57 16.52
C LEU A 544 5.76 14.82 16.00
N THR A 545 6.58 15.43 16.85
CA THR A 545 8.04 15.42 16.73
C THR A 545 8.63 14.46 17.75
N VAL A 546 9.71 13.78 17.39
CA VAL A 546 10.44 12.85 18.26
C VAL A 546 11.87 13.33 18.42
N GLN A 547 12.39 13.30 19.63
CA GLN A 547 13.82 13.51 19.91
C GLN A 547 14.62 12.25 19.58
N ALA A 548 14.44 11.73 18.37
CA ALA A 548 15.01 10.48 17.94
C ALA A 548 16.53 10.60 17.72
N GLY A 549 17.26 9.51 17.97
CA GLY A 549 18.69 9.41 17.70
C GLY A 549 18.99 9.29 16.21
N THR A 550 19.52 8.15 15.79
CA THR A 550 19.86 7.86 14.39
C THR A 550 18.80 7.03 13.67
N ALA A 551 17.70 6.68 14.32
CA ALA A 551 16.57 5.96 13.72
C ALA A 551 15.30 6.79 13.91
N ASP A 552 14.55 7.01 12.83
CA ASP A 552 13.32 7.80 12.82
C ASP A 552 12.08 6.90 12.86
N VAL A 553 10.94 7.48 13.24
CA VAL A 553 9.63 6.80 13.17
C VAL A 553 9.35 6.36 11.73
N ARG A 554 8.87 5.12 11.56
CA ARG A 554 8.44 4.57 10.27
C ARG A 554 6.98 4.11 10.26
N GLY A 555 6.42 3.77 11.41
CA GLY A 555 5.09 3.18 11.57
C GLY A 555 5.14 1.84 12.30
N GLY A 556 4.16 1.58 13.18
CA GLY A 556 4.09 0.37 13.99
C GLY A 556 4.86 0.44 15.33
N GLU A 557 5.60 1.51 15.57
CA GLU A 557 6.27 1.74 16.86
C GLU A 557 5.24 2.04 17.97
N PRO A 558 5.34 1.41 19.15
CA PRO A 558 4.42 1.65 20.25
C PRO A 558 4.68 2.99 20.94
N ILE A 559 3.60 3.66 21.33
CA ILE A 559 3.61 4.96 22.03
C ILE A 559 3.29 4.74 23.51
N TYR A 560 4.12 5.26 24.41
CA TYR A 560 4.01 5.07 25.85
C TYR A 560 3.79 6.37 26.62
N SER A 561 2.93 6.31 27.64
CA SER A 561 2.80 7.34 28.67
C SER A 561 2.70 6.66 30.03
N ASP A 562 3.47 7.13 31.01
CA ASP A 562 3.56 6.54 32.36
C ASP A 562 3.78 5.01 32.36
N GLY A 563 4.63 4.54 31.44
CA GLY A 563 4.96 3.12 31.29
C GLY A 563 3.86 2.26 30.65
N ARG A 564 2.73 2.83 30.22
CA ARG A 564 1.63 2.12 29.55
C ARG A 564 1.63 2.45 28.06
N CYS A 565 1.41 1.44 27.22
CA CYS A 565 1.18 1.64 25.80
C CYS A 565 -0.18 2.31 25.60
N ILE A 566 -0.20 3.49 24.99
CA ILE A 566 -1.39 4.34 24.76
C ILE A 566 -1.75 4.47 23.28
N GLY A 567 -0.94 3.90 22.39
CA GLY A 567 -1.08 4.13 20.96
C GLY A 567 0.02 3.48 20.13
N VAL A 568 -0.03 3.75 18.84
CA VAL A 568 0.92 3.24 17.84
C VAL A 568 1.15 4.30 16.77
N THR A 569 2.39 4.42 16.30
CA THR A 569 2.73 5.27 15.16
C THR A 569 2.19 4.67 13.86
N THR A 570 1.83 5.50 12.90
CA THR A 570 1.33 5.06 11.58
C THR A 570 2.37 5.25 10.50
N SER A 571 3.04 6.40 10.47
CA SER A 571 4.16 6.68 9.61
C SER A 571 5.05 7.79 10.18
N GLY A 572 6.24 7.95 9.62
CA GLY A 572 7.13 9.05 9.96
C GLY A 572 8.30 9.19 9.01
N GLY A 573 9.28 9.97 9.45
CA GLY A 573 10.54 10.18 8.77
C GLY A 573 11.23 11.45 9.26
N TYR A 574 12.39 11.73 8.67
CA TYR A 574 13.13 12.96 8.95
C TYR A 574 12.68 14.08 8.01
N GLY A 575 12.31 15.22 8.58
CA GLY A 575 12.02 16.45 7.86
C GLY A 575 13.31 17.18 7.51
N HIS A 576 13.76 17.07 6.26
CA HIS A 576 15.03 17.65 5.82
C HIS A 576 15.02 19.18 5.64
N ARG A 577 13.85 19.84 5.61
CA ARG A 577 13.76 21.32 5.60
C ARG A 577 13.82 21.89 7.01
N THR A 578 13.41 21.12 8.00
CA THR A 578 13.22 21.53 9.39
C THR A 578 14.17 20.88 10.40
N ASP A 579 14.95 19.89 9.95
CA ASP A 579 15.91 19.11 10.72
C ASP A 579 15.27 18.44 11.97
N GLN A 580 14.11 17.80 11.77
CA GLN A 580 13.33 17.16 12.83
C GLN A 580 12.92 15.74 12.47
N SER A 581 12.94 14.82 13.44
CA SER A 581 12.22 13.54 13.33
C SER A 581 10.74 13.79 13.57
N LEU A 582 9.90 13.39 12.62
CA LEU A 582 8.48 13.69 12.58
C LEU A 582 7.69 12.41 12.33
N GLY A 583 6.46 12.38 12.82
CA GLY A 583 5.59 11.24 12.60
C GLY A 583 4.14 11.51 12.88
N PHE A 584 3.37 10.45 12.68
CA PHE A 584 1.97 10.36 13.03
C PHE A 584 1.74 9.14 13.91
N GLY A 585 0.73 9.20 14.76
CA GLY A 585 0.27 8.04 15.52
C GLY A 585 -1.12 8.21 16.07
N TYR A 586 -1.84 7.10 16.23
CA TYR A 586 -3.11 7.08 16.95
C TYR A 586 -2.84 6.91 18.43
N VAL A 587 -3.35 7.82 19.24
CA VAL A 587 -3.28 7.77 20.71
C VAL A 587 -4.68 7.83 21.31
N ALA A 588 -4.83 7.33 22.53
CA ALA A 588 -6.04 7.57 23.31
C ALA A 588 -6.33 9.09 23.41
N ILE A 589 -7.60 9.47 23.27
CA ILE A 589 -8.03 10.89 23.15
C ILE A 589 -7.52 11.80 24.28
N ALA A 590 -7.30 11.26 25.48
CA ALA A 590 -6.75 12.00 26.62
C ALA A 590 -5.32 12.52 26.41
N HIS A 591 -4.59 11.96 25.45
CA HIS A 591 -3.19 12.31 25.12
C HIS A 591 -3.06 13.06 23.78
N SER A 592 -4.16 13.49 23.15
CA SER A 592 -4.13 14.05 21.80
C SER A 592 -3.94 15.56 21.72
N ALA A 593 -3.95 16.27 22.85
CA ALA A 593 -3.85 17.72 22.87
C ALA A 593 -2.44 18.19 22.45
N PRO A 594 -2.31 19.27 21.65
CA PRO A 594 -1.02 19.85 21.34
C PRO A 594 -0.21 20.21 22.59
N GLY A 595 1.10 19.95 22.54
CA GLY A 595 2.02 20.11 23.67
C GLY A 595 2.05 18.93 24.64
N THR A 596 1.19 17.92 24.47
CA THR A 596 1.28 16.67 25.24
C THR A 596 2.60 15.97 24.93
N VAL A 597 3.27 15.47 25.97
CA VAL A 597 4.54 14.75 25.88
C VAL A 597 4.32 13.29 26.28
N PHE A 598 4.91 12.39 25.49
CA PHE A 598 4.93 10.94 25.72
C PHE A 598 6.23 10.37 25.13
N GLU A 599 6.39 9.05 25.13
CA GLU A 599 7.56 8.36 24.58
C GLU A 599 7.17 7.51 23.36
N VAL A 600 8.03 7.42 22.36
CA VAL A 600 7.92 6.46 21.24
C VAL A 600 9.07 5.48 21.35
N GLU A 601 8.77 4.18 21.29
CA GLU A 601 9.80 3.14 21.36
C GLU A 601 10.31 2.79 19.95
N ILE A 602 11.56 3.13 19.67
CA ILE A 602 12.23 2.91 18.38
C ILE A 602 13.40 1.96 18.65
N LEU A 603 13.37 0.79 18.01
CA LEU A 603 14.41 -0.25 18.13
C LEU A 603 14.74 -0.64 19.59
N GLY A 604 13.73 -0.67 20.45
CA GLY A 604 13.85 -1.05 21.86
C GLY A 604 14.25 0.10 22.81
N GLU A 605 14.46 1.31 22.29
CA GLU A 605 14.76 2.50 23.09
C GLU A 605 13.60 3.48 23.06
N ARG A 606 13.31 4.13 24.19
CA ARG A 606 12.21 5.10 24.32
C ARG A 606 12.72 6.53 24.16
N TYR A 607 12.11 7.24 23.21
CA TYR A 607 12.46 8.62 22.88
C TYR A 607 11.32 9.57 23.21
N PRO A 608 11.58 10.72 23.86
CA PRO A 608 10.56 11.74 24.08
C PRO A 608 9.95 12.24 22.77
N ALA A 609 8.63 12.36 22.74
CA ALA A 609 7.87 12.88 21.62
C ALA A 609 6.84 13.91 22.10
N THR A 610 6.55 14.90 21.27
CA THR A 610 5.60 15.99 21.59
C THR A 610 4.57 16.12 20.48
N VAL A 611 3.30 16.21 20.87
CA VAL A 611 2.20 16.50 19.93
C VAL A 611 2.29 17.94 19.43
N LEU A 612 2.27 18.10 18.12
CA LEU A 612 2.35 19.38 17.43
C LEU A 612 0.95 19.91 17.08
N ALA A 613 0.75 21.21 17.21
CA ALA A 613 -0.52 21.88 16.89
C ALA A 613 -0.70 22.09 15.38
N GLU A 614 0.40 22.34 14.68
CA GLU A 614 0.42 22.75 13.28
C GLU A 614 1.59 22.04 12.56
N PRO A 615 1.55 21.96 11.21
CA PRO A 615 2.70 21.55 10.42
C PRO A 615 3.95 22.36 10.76
N VAL A 616 5.10 21.70 10.85
CA VAL A 616 6.38 22.40 11.10
C VAL A 616 6.85 23.24 9.91
N TRP A 617 6.30 22.99 8.72
CA TRP A 617 6.63 23.73 7.50
C TRP A 617 5.42 24.46 6.90
N ASP A 618 5.54 25.78 6.78
CA ASP A 618 4.55 26.69 6.17
C ASP A 618 3.10 26.37 6.59
N PRO A 619 2.74 26.45 7.88
CA PRO A 619 1.41 26.06 8.36
C PRO A 619 0.28 26.85 7.68
N SER A 620 0.57 28.07 7.21
CA SER A 620 -0.37 28.92 6.47
C SER A 620 -0.58 28.53 4.99
N ASN A 621 0.25 27.64 4.45
CA ASN A 621 0.35 27.31 3.02
C ASN A 621 0.61 28.55 2.14
N ALA A 622 1.38 29.52 2.65
CA ALA A 622 1.74 30.73 1.91
C ALA A 622 2.55 30.40 0.64
N ARG A 623 3.47 29.43 0.70
CA ARG A 623 4.29 29.03 -0.46
C ARG A 623 3.46 28.40 -1.58
N GLN A 624 2.48 27.55 -1.22
CA GLN A 624 1.60 26.93 -2.21
C GLN A 624 0.64 27.95 -2.87
N ARG A 625 0.21 28.94 -2.09
CA ARG A 625 -0.73 30.00 -2.52
C ARG A 625 -0.05 31.16 -3.25
N ALA A 626 1.27 31.30 -3.15
CA ALA A 626 2.07 32.39 -3.72
C ALA A 626 1.89 32.57 -5.22
#